data_AF-A0A960RTK7-F1
#
_entry.id   AF-A0A960RTK7-F1
#
_cell.length_a   1.000
_cell.length_b   1.000
_cell.length_c   1.000
_cell.angle_alpha   90.00
_cell.angle_beta   90.00
_cell.angle_gamma   90.00
#
_symmetry.space_group_name_H-M   'P 1'
#
loop_
_entity.id
_entity.type
_entity.pdbx_description
1 polymer ?
#
loop_
_entity_poly.entity_id
_entity_poly.type
_entity_poly.pdbx_seq_one_letter_code
_entity_poly.pdbx_strand_id
1 'polypeptide(L)'
;MGKLLRLFEECDKKTPHWIGSHLFYPQLPQSMTPEVKAYYKKFKKLILIRDPRDIVISSVFWFSSYHQNVKEWTALSFNQKIETVILEKMPPPFSFISNNFQMLDFFLDAGPECCVVKFEYLIGEKGGGSLREQEAEIYKIAEFLGIDITPSEMYYITENLHGLREVDKIGVQTFRKGIIGQWKEYFTPQHERLFNNKFYPILERWGYAD
;
A
#
# COMPACT_ATOMS: atom_id res chain seq x y z
N MET A 1 9.61 -7.03 21.76
CA MET A 1 9.77 -5.65 22.26
C MET A 1 11.18 -5.10 22.02
N GLY A 2 12.25 -5.79 22.46
CA GLY A 2 13.62 -5.25 22.39
C GLY A 2 14.16 -4.88 21.00
N LYS A 3 13.74 -5.56 19.92
CA LYS A 3 14.20 -5.23 18.56
C LYS A 3 13.64 -3.90 18.02
N LEU A 4 12.39 -3.55 18.35
CA LEU A 4 11.76 -2.31 17.85
C LEU A 4 12.32 -1.08 18.59
N LEU A 5 12.48 -1.20 19.91
CA LEU A 5 13.15 -0.18 20.74
C LEU A 5 14.58 0.05 20.28
N ARG A 6 15.34 -1.02 20.01
CA ARG A 6 16.71 -0.91 19.48
C ARG A 6 16.75 -0.24 18.10
N LEU A 7 15.80 -0.54 17.22
CA LEU A 7 15.68 0.12 15.91
C LEU A 7 15.41 1.62 16.07
N PHE A 8 14.57 1.98 17.05
CA PHE A 8 14.28 3.38 17.39
C PHE A 8 15.46 4.10 18.06
N GLU A 9 16.18 3.45 18.99
CA GLU A 9 17.40 4.00 19.60
C GLU A 9 18.53 4.20 18.56
N GLU A 10 18.59 3.34 17.54
CA GLU A 10 19.52 3.50 16.43
C GLU A 10 19.14 4.66 15.50
N CYS A 11 17.85 5.01 15.40
CA CYS A 11 17.35 6.13 14.60
C CYS A 11 17.69 7.52 15.19
N ASP A 12 18.05 7.61 16.48
CA ASP A 12 18.50 8.86 17.11
C ASP A 12 19.97 9.22 16.75
N LYS A 13 20.66 8.37 15.98
CA LYS A 13 21.95 8.71 15.39
C LYS A 13 21.69 9.56 14.14
N LYS A 14 22.49 10.61 13.91
CA LYS A 14 22.30 11.74 12.95
C LYS A 14 22.18 11.38 11.44
N THR A 15 21.82 10.16 11.08
CA THR A 15 21.57 9.71 9.70
C THR A 15 20.06 9.58 9.47
N PRO A 16 19.52 10.01 8.31
CA PRO A 16 18.12 9.76 7.99
C PRO A 16 17.86 8.25 7.86
N HIS A 17 16.87 7.75 8.62
CA HIS A 17 16.46 6.35 8.60
C HIS A 17 15.14 6.21 7.85
N TRP A 18 15.14 5.40 6.79
CA TRP A 18 13.94 5.02 6.06
C TRP A 18 13.46 3.65 6.54
N ILE A 19 12.19 3.57 6.94
CA ILE A 19 11.58 2.33 7.42
C ILE A 19 10.39 1.99 6.52
N GLY A 20 10.49 0.90 5.78
CA GLY A 20 9.36 0.29 5.10
C GLY A 20 8.70 -0.76 5.99
N SER A 21 7.36 -0.73 6.11
CA SER A 21 6.65 -1.72 6.90
C SER A 21 5.21 -1.91 6.45
N HIS A 22 4.73 -3.15 6.58
CA HIS A 22 3.30 -3.49 6.58
C HIS A 22 2.80 -3.78 8.01
N LEU A 23 3.57 -3.38 9.04
CA LEU A 23 3.20 -3.62 10.44
C LEU A 23 2.07 -2.69 10.88
N PHE A 24 1.11 -3.30 11.56
CA PHE A 24 -0.21 -2.81 11.89
C PHE A 24 -0.22 -2.00 13.21
N TYR A 25 -0.81 -0.79 13.24
CA TYR A 25 -0.90 0.05 14.46
C TYR A 25 -1.72 -0.61 15.59
N PRO A 26 -2.88 -1.26 15.34
CA PRO A 26 -3.60 -1.97 16.40
C PRO A 26 -2.99 -3.33 16.84
N GLN A 27 -1.84 -3.74 16.28
CA GLN A 27 -1.00 -4.87 16.72
C GLN A 27 0.38 -4.38 17.17
N LEU A 28 0.65 -3.07 17.09
CA LEU A 28 1.62 -2.49 18.00
C LEU A 28 1.06 -2.79 19.39
N PRO A 29 1.79 -3.52 20.23
CA PRO A 29 1.20 -4.05 21.43
C PRO A 29 0.54 -2.92 22.24
N GLN A 30 -0.62 -3.15 22.85
CA GLN A 30 -1.09 -2.26 23.94
C GLN A 30 0.00 -2.07 25.02
N SER A 31 0.98 -2.98 25.06
CA SER A 31 2.19 -2.93 25.86
C SER A 31 3.33 -2.04 25.32
N MET A 32 3.15 -1.30 24.23
CA MET A 32 4.09 -0.23 23.88
C MET A 32 4.10 0.80 25.00
N THR A 33 5.27 0.96 25.60
CA THR A 33 5.47 1.91 26.67
C THR A 33 5.22 3.34 26.13
N PRO A 34 4.84 4.30 26.99
CA PRO A 34 4.65 5.69 26.60
C PRO A 34 5.81 6.27 25.78
N GLU A 35 7.03 5.82 26.04
CA GLU A 35 8.26 6.23 25.35
C GLU A 35 8.24 5.83 23.87
N VAL A 36 7.79 4.61 23.54
CA VAL A 36 7.71 4.16 22.15
C VAL A 36 6.63 4.95 21.39
N LYS A 37 5.50 5.24 22.04
CA LYS A 37 4.44 6.08 21.45
C LYS A 37 4.93 7.51 21.18
N ALA A 38 5.67 8.08 22.13
CA ALA A 38 6.29 9.40 21.97
C ALA A 38 7.31 9.41 20.83
N TYR A 39 8.11 8.35 20.71
CA TYR A 39 9.09 8.21 19.62
C TYR A 39 8.41 8.03 18.26
N TYR A 40 7.36 7.21 18.18
CA TYR A 40 6.60 6.98 16.95
C TYR A 40 5.97 8.26 16.37
N LYS A 41 5.56 9.20 17.24
CA LYS A 41 5.06 10.51 16.84
C LYS A 41 6.12 11.42 16.20
N LYS A 42 7.42 11.12 16.37
CA LYS A 42 8.50 11.88 15.72
C LYS A 42 8.67 11.53 14.24
N PHE A 43 8.15 10.39 13.79
CA PHE A 43 8.26 9.99 12.38
C PHE A 43 7.22 10.69 11.52
N LYS A 44 7.69 11.24 10.41
CA LYS A 44 6.84 11.51 9.24
C LYS A 44 6.49 10.18 8.57
N LYS A 45 5.21 9.97 8.24
CA LYS A 45 4.70 8.71 7.70
C LYS A 45 4.08 8.96 6.33
N LEU A 46 4.54 8.24 5.32
CA LEU A 46 3.93 8.22 3.99
C LEU A 46 3.04 6.99 3.90
N ILE A 47 1.75 7.21 3.65
CA ILE A 47 0.73 6.16 3.68
C ILE A 47 0.15 6.03 2.28
N LEU A 48 0.59 5.00 1.55
CA LEU A 48 0.09 4.73 0.22
C LEU A 48 -1.25 3.98 0.28
N ILE A 49 -2.30 4.61 -0.23
CA ILE A 49 -3.58 3.96 -0.49
C ILE A 49 -3.77 3.75 -1.99
N ARG A 50 -4.64 2.81 -2.33
CA ARG A 50 -4.98 2.41 -3.71
C ARG A 50 -6.42 1.92 -3.72
N ASP A 51 -7.08 1.94 -4.88
CA ASP A 51 -8.39 1.33 -5.05
C ASP A 51 -8.41 -0.09 -4.43
N PRO A 52 -9.24 -0.31 -3.38
CA PRO A 52 -9.37 -1.59 -2.70
C PRO A 52 -9.62 -2.79 -3.63
N ARG A 53 -10.32 -2.57 -4.75
CA ARG A 53 -10.63 -3.61 -5.74
C ARG A 53 -9.38 -4.03 -6.50
N ASP A 54 -8.51 -3.08 -6.84
CA ASP A 54 -7.21 -3.35 -7.45
C ASP A 54 -6.26 -4.05 -6.47
N ILE A 55 -6.34 -3.74 -5.17
CA ILE A 55 -5.56 -4.43 -4.13
C ILE A 55 -5.93 -5.92 -4.09
N VAL A 56 -7.21 -6.28 -4.23
CA VAL A 56 -7.65 -7.69 -4.33
C VAL A 56 -6.96 -8.38 -5.50
N ILE A 57 -7.04 -7.80 -6.70
CA ILE A 57 -6.44 -8.40 -7.90
C ILE A 57 -4.92 -8.51 -7.76
N SER A 58 -4.28 -7.46 -7.27
CA SER A 58 -2.84 -7.49 -7.01
C SER A 58 -2.46 -8.62 -6.04
N SER A 59 -3.26 -8.82 -5.00
CA SER A 59 -3.07 -9.89 -4.01
C SER A 59 -3.20 -11.29 -4.62
N VAL A 60 -4.19 -11.50 -5.50
CA VAL A 60 -4.38 -12.78 -6.21
C VAL A 60 -3.16 -13.13 -7.07
N PHE A 61 -2.65 -12.15 -7.83
CA PHE A 61 -1.46 -12.37 -8.65
C PHE A 61 -0.21 -12.58 -7.81
N TRP A 62 0.02 -11.74 -6.80
CA TRP A 62 1.15 -11.87 -5.90
C TRP A 62 1.15 -13.26 -5.24
N PHE A 63 0.03 -13.68 -4.66
CA PHE A 63 -0.06 -14.98 -4.02
C PHE A 63 0.17 -16.13 -5.01
N SER A 64 -0.36 -16.02 -6.23
CA SER A 64 -0.13 -17.02 -7.29
C SER A 64 1.33 -17.11 -7.72
N SER A 65 2.10 -16.02 -7.65
CA SER A 65 3.53 -16.02 -7.97
C SER A 65 4.38 -16.60 -6.84
N TYR A 66 4.07 -16.29 -5.58
CA TYR A 66 4.91 -16.65 -4.42
C TYR A 66 4.53 -17.97 -3.75
N HIS A 67 3.28 -18.41 -3.89
CA HIS A 67 2.74 -19.58 -3.19
C HIS A 67 2.28 -20.68 -4.15
N GLN A 68 3.09 -20.93 -5.19
CA GLN A 68 2.84 -21.96 -6.21
C GLN A 68 2.75 -23.38 -5.65
N ASN A 69 3.27 -23.62 -4.43
CA ASN A 69 3.25 -24.94 -3.79
C ASN A 69 2.04 -25.17 -2.87
N VAL A 70 1.16 -24.18 -2.69
CA VAL A 70 -0.07 -24.33 -1.87
C VAL A 70 -1.15 -24.99 -2.73
N LYS A 71 -1.34 -26.30 -2.53
CA LYS A 71 -2.24 -27.13 -3.36
C LYS A 71 -3.68 -26.62 -3.37
N GLU A 72 -4.17 -26.18 -2.22
CA GLU A 72 -5.51 -25.65 -2.05
C GLU A 72 -5.70 -24.38 -2.90
N TRP A 73 -4.65 -23.56 -3.04
CA TRP A 73 -4.70 -22.35 -3.87
C TRP A 73 -4.58 -22.67 -5.35
N THR A 74 -3.65 -23.55 -5.74
CA THR A 74 -3.41 -23.86 -7.15
C THR A 74 -4.56 -24.61 -7.80
N ALA A 75 -5.36 -25.34 -7.01
CA ALA A 75 -6.57 -26.01 -7.46
C ALA A 75 -7.73 -25.04 -7.79
N LEU A 76 -7.71 -23.80 -7.31
CA LEU A 76 -8.76 -22.82 -7.56
C LEU A 76 -8.62 -22.19 -8.96
N SER A 77 -9.75 -22.03 -9.64
CA SER A 77 -9.84 -21.14 -10.80
C SER A 77 -9.55 -19.69 -10.40
N PHE A 78 -9.22 -18.84 -11.37
CA PHE A 78 -8.92 -17.43 -11.09
C PHE A 78 -10.10 -16.69 -10.42
N ASN A 79 -11.34 -16.98 -10.85
CA ASN A 79 -12.53 -16.41 -10.20
C ASN A 79 -12.66 -16.86 -8.74
N GLN A 80 -12.49 -18.16 -8.47
CA GLN A 80 -12.52 -18.68 -7.10
C GLN A 80 -11.42 -18.06 -6.23
N LYS A 81 -10.24 -17.77 -6.80
CA LYS A 81 -9.17 -17.06 -6.09
C LYS A 81 -9.56 -15.64 -5.68
N ILE A 82 -10.20 -14.89 -6.58
CA ILE A 82 -10.74 -13.55 -6.26
C ILE A 82 -11.75 -13.66 -5.12
N GLU A 83 -12.73 -14.56 -5.23
CA GLU A 83 -13.73 -14.77 -4.18
C GLU A 83 -13.09 -15.16 -2.85
N THR A 84 -12.05 -15.99 -2.88
CA THR A 84 -11.32 -16.43 -1.68
C THR A 84 -10.64 -15.27 -0.98
N VAL A 85 -10.04 -14.34 -1.73
CA VAL A 85 -9.44 -13.11 -1.17
C VAL A 85 -10.51 -12.18 -0.60
N ILE A 86 -11.59 -11.92 -1.34
CA ILE A 86 -12.70 -11.04 -0.88
C ILE A 86 -13.33 -11.59 0.41
N LEU A 87 -13.63 -12.90 0.41
CA LEU A 87 -14.25 -13.59 1.54
C LEU A 87 -13.28 -13.91 2.67
N GLU A 88 -11.99 -13.62 2.50
CA GLU A 88 -10.91 -13.92 3.46
C GLU A 88 -10.85 -15.41 3.86
N LYS A 89 -11.07 -16.28 2.88
CA LYS A 89 -10.98 -17.75 3.02
C LYS A 89 -9.62 -18.30 2.59
N MET A 90 -8.62 -17.44 2.57
CA MET A 90 -7.25 -17.79 2.22
C MET A 90 -6.66 -18.76 3.26
N PRO A 91 -5.82 -19.73 2.83
CA PRO A 91 -5.22 -20.69 3.76
C PRO A 91 -4.28 -19.97 4.74
N PRO A 92 -4.26 -20.37 6.04
CA PRO A 92 -3.33 -19.80 7.01
C PRO A 92 -1.85 -19.91 6.56
N PRO A 93 -0.98 -18.96 6.98
CA PRO A 93 -1.27 -17.78 7.79
C PRO A 93 -1.89 -16.62 7.01
N PHE A 94 -2.24 -16.80 5.74
CA PHE A 94 -2.54 -15.70 4.83
C PHE A 94 -4.01 -15.31 4.93
N SER A 95 -4.35 -14.21 5.61
CA SER A 95 -5.69 -13.61 5.60
C SER A 95 -5.62 -12.21 6.20
N PHE A 96 -5.51 -11.18 5.36
CA PHE A 96 -5.17 -9.84 5.85
C PHE A 96 -5.79 -8.68 5.09
N ILE A 97 -6.70 -8.87 4.12
CA ILE A 97 -7.15 -7.71 3.33
C ILE A 97 -7.98 -6.73 4.17
N SER A 98 -8.88 -7.21 5.03
CA SER A 98 -9.59 -6.35 5.98
C SER A 98 -8.62 -5.72 6.98
N ASN A 99 -7.61 -6.46 7.46
CA ASN A 99 -6.61 -5.91 8.38
C ASN A 99 -5.78 -4.81 7.70
N ASN A 100 -5.40 -4.99 6.43
CA ASN A 100 -4.69 -3.98 5.64
C ASN A 100 -5.58 -2.76 5.42
N PHE A 101 -6.86 -2.96 5.10
CA PHE A 101 -7.80 -1.86 4.95
C PHE A 101 -8.01 -1.12 6.27
N GLN A 102 -8.26 -1.81 7.38
CA GLN A 102 -8.37 -1.18 8.70
C GLN A 102 -7.12 -0.40 9.09
N MET A 103 -5.93 -0.91 8.74
CA MET A 103 -4.67 -0.22 8.98
C MET A 103 -4.59 1.10 8.21
N LEU A 104 -4.81 1.03 6.90
CA LEU A 104 -4.74 2.19 6.03
C LEU A 104 -5.83 3.21 6.43
N ASP A 105 -7.01 2.72 6.80
CA ASP A 105 -8.14 3.52 7.25
C ASP A 105 -7.86 4.28 8.55
N PHE A 106 -7.17 3.65 9.50
CA PHE A 106 -6.70 4.30 10.72
C PHE A 106 -5.77 5.49 10.40
N PHE A 107 -4.91 5.35 9.40
CA PHE A 107 -3.95 6.39 9.04
C PHE A 107 -4.56 7.57 8.28
N LEU A 108 -5.78 7.43 7.74
CA LEU A 108 -6.45 8.55 7.09
C LEU A 108 -6.76 9.70 8.04
N ASP A 109 -6.94 9.41 9.33
CA ASP A 109 -7.22 10.40 10.38
C ASP A 109 -6.01 10.66 11.30
N ALA A 110 -4.83 10.09 10.99
CA ALA A 110 -3.71 9.99 11.93
C ALA A 110 -2.84 11.26 12.06
N GLY A 111 -3.45 12.44 11.96
CA GLY A 111 -2.82 13.70 12.31
C GLY A 111 -1.77 14.22 11.33
N PRO A 112 -1.11 15.34 11.65
CA PRO A 112 -0.20 16.06 10.76
C PRO A 112 1.12 15.33 10.49
N GLU A 113 1.42 14.26 11.22
CA GLU A 113 2.60 13.41 10.98
C GLU A 113 2.39 12.34 9.90
N CYS A 114 1.21 12.29 9.28
CA CYS A 114 0.87 11.38 8.20
C CYS A 114 0.57 12.15 6.90
N CYS A 115 1.12 11.68 5.80
CA CYS A 115 0.76 12.12 4.46
C CYS A 115 0.21 10.93 3.69
N VAL A 116 -1.08 11.00 3.36
CA VAL A 116 -1.77 9.99 2.57
C VAL A 116 -1.50 10.24 1.09
N VAL A 117 -0.99 9.22 0.42
CA VAL A 117 -0.64 9.23 -0.99
C VAL A 117 -1.55 8.27 -1.74
N LYS A 118 -2.17 8.70 -2.84
CA LYS A 118 -2.97 7.81 -3.70
C LYS A 118 -2.09 7.27 -4.82
N PHE A 119 -2.07 5.95 -4.96
CA PHE A 119 -1.35 5.27 -6.04
C PHE A 119 -1.78 5.81 -7.42
N GLU A 120 -3.07 6.05 -7.60
CA GLU A 120 -3.70 6.51 -8.83
C GLU A 120 -3.19 7.88 -9.27
N TYR A 121 -2.85 8.75 -8.31
CA TYR A 121 -2.26 10.06 -8.58
C TYR A 121 -0.75 9.96 -8.74
N LEU A 122 -0.09 9.07 -8.01
CA LEU A 122 1.36 8.93 -8.05
C LEU A 122 1.88 8.23 -9.33
N ILE A 123 1.09 7.36 -9.95
CA ILE A 123 1.60 6.43 -10.97
C ILE A 123 1.92 7.08 -12.34
N GLY A 124 1.32 8.23 -12.63
CA GLY A 124 1.50 8.97 -13.89
C GLY A 124 0.98 8.23 -15.13
N GLU A 125 1.29 8.78 -16.30
CA GLU A 125 0.74 8.33 -17.60
C GLU A 125 1.08 6.86 -17.91
N LYS A 126 2.28 6.41 -17.52
CA LYS A 126 2.73 5.01 -17.74
C LYS A 126 1.86 3.98 -17.02
N GLY A 127 1.13 4.38 -15.96
CA GLY A 127 0.17 3.54 -15.24
C GLY A 127 -1.30 3.87 -15.46
N GLY A 128 -1.61 4.77 -16.40
CA GLY A 128 -2.98 5.20 -16.69
C GLY A 128 -3.49 6.40 -15.88
N GLY A 129 -2.62 7.04 -15.08
CA GLY A 129 -2.90 8.36 -14.46
C GLY A 129 -2.50 9.51 -15.39
N SER A 130 -2.31 10.70 -14.84
CA SER A 130 -1.81 11.87 -15.58
C SER A 130 -0.50 12.42 -15.02
N LEU A 131 0.32 13.06 -15.87
CA LEU A 131 1.55 13.73 -15.42
C LEU A 131 1.25 14.81 -14.39
N ARG A 132 0.18 15.59 -14.61
CA ARG A 132 -0.21 16.69 -13.71
C ARG A 132 -0.55 16.18 -12.30
N GLU A 133 -1.32 15.10 -12.19
CA GLU A 133 -1.65 14.49 -10.88
C GLU A 133 -0.40 13.90 -10.24
N GLN A 134 0.49 13.29 -11.03
CA GLN A 134 1.75 12.74 -10.55
C GLN A 134 2.67 13.83 -9.98
N GLU A 135 2.88 14.91 -10.70
CA GLU A 135 3.68 16.05 -10.23
C GLU A 135 3.07 16.66 -8.95
N ALA A 136 1.76 16.86 -8.91
CA ALA A 136 1.07 17.39 -7.73
C ALA A 136 1.22 16.46 -6.51
N GLU A 137 1.11 15.15 -6.71
CA GLU A 137 1.25 14.16 -5.66
C GLU A 137 2.70 14.07 -5.14
N ILE A 138 3.70 14.17 -6.03
CA ILE A 138 5.12 14.24 -5.68
C ILE A 138 5.43 15.53 -4.90
N TYR A 139 4.91 16.68 -5.35
CA TYR A 139 5.08 17.95 -4.63
C TYR A 139 4.48 17.89 -3.22
N LYS A 140 3.29 17.30 -3.06
CA LYS A 140 2.68 17.07 -1.75
C LYS A 140 3.58 16.25 -0.83
N ILE A 141 4.21 15.19 -1.35
CA ILE A 141 5.17 14.37 -0.58
C ILE A 141 6.41 15.21 -0.20
N ALA A 142 6.94 15.99 -1.14
CA ALA A 142 8.12 16.81 -0.93
C ALA A 142 7.90 17.89 0.12
N GLU A 143 6.79 18.63 0.02
CA GLU A 143 6.36 19.62 1.00
C GLU A 143 6.20 19.00 2.38
N PHE A 144 5.51 17.85 2.46
CA PHE A 144 5.35 17.12 3.70
C PHE A 144 6.69 16.73 4.32
N LEU A 145 7.67 16.31 3.51
CA LEU A 145 9.01 15.97 3.97
C LEU A 145 9.87 17.20 4.27
N GLY A 146 9.53 18.38 3.75
CA GLY A 146 10.34 19.60 3.85
C GLY A 146 11.53 19.58 2.88
N ILE A 147 11.32 19.02 1.69
CA ILE A 147 12.32 18.87 0.64
C ILE A 147 11.94 19.82 -0.52
N ASP A 148 12.87 20.68 -0.91
CA ASP A 148 12.71 21.47 -2.12
C ASP A 148 13.04 20.61 -3.35
N ILE A 149 12.16 20.63 -4.35
CA ILE A 149 12.34 19.89 -5.61
C ILE A 149 12.53 20.87 -6.75
N THR A 150 13.67 20.75 -7.43
CA THR A 150 13.94 21.48 -8.69
C THR A 150 13.17 20.86 -9.86
N PRO A 151 12.91 21.62 -10.95
CA PRO A 151 12.26 21.08 -12.14
C PRO A 151 12.97 19.86 -12.74
N SER A 152 14.32 19.82 -12.71
CA SER A 152 15.10 18.69 -13.18
C SER A 152 14.92 17.43 -12.33
N GLU A 153 14.80 17.59 -11.01
CA GLU A 153 14.54 16.47 -10.10
C GLU A 153 13.12 15.95 -10.26
N MET A 154 12.13 16.84 -10.42
CA MET A 154 10.76 16.44 -10.72
C MET A 154 10.71 15.59 -11.99
N TYR A 155 11.28 16.09 -13.08
CA TYR A 155 11.36 15.35 -14.35
C TYR A 155 12.07 14.00 -14.20
N TYR A 156 13.17 13.96 -13.44
CA TYR A 156 13.88 12.71 -13.18
C TYR A 156 12.99 11.71 -12.42
N ILE A 157 12.29 12.15 -11.37
CA ILE A 157 11.42 11.28 -10.57
C ILE A 157 10.27 10.75 -11.44
N THR A 158 9.53 11.60 -12.14
CA THR A 158 8.38 11.19 -12.96
C THR A 158 8.78 10.18 -14.04
N GLU A 159 9.94 10.39 -14.69
CA GLU A 159 10.42 9.49 -15.73
C GLU A 159 10.84 8.11 -15.21
N ASN A 160 11.35 8.04 -13.97
CA ASN A 160 11.94 6.82 -13.41
C ASN A 160 11.06 6.08 -12.40
N LEU A 161 9.94 6.67 -11.95
CA LEU A 161 9.10 6.08 -10.90
C LEU A 161 8.41 4.77 -11.31
N HIS A 162 8.03 4.64 -12.59
CA HIS A 162 7.28 3.48 -13.07
C HIS A 162 8.15 2.23 -13.22
N GLY A 163 8.01 1.28 -12.30
CA GLY A 163 8.56 -0.07 -12.43
C GLY A 163 10.09 -0.14 -12.40
N LEU A 164 10.73 0.75 -11.61
CA LEU A 164 12.19 0.91 -11.42
C LEU A 164 13.02 -0.28 -11.91
N ARG A 165 13.56 -0.13 -13.12
CA ARG A 165 14.07 -1.24 -13.94
C ARG A 165 15.47 -1.74 -13.57
N GLU A 166 16.27 -1.04 -12.77
CA GLU A 166 17.66 -1.50 -12.51
C GLU A 166 18.22 -1.26 -11.11
N VAL A 167 17.67 -0.36 -10.29
CA VAL A 167 18.38 0.11 -9.07
C VAL A 167 18.16 -0.79 -7.85
N ASP A 168 17.03 -1.51 -7.75
CA ASP A 168 16.78 -2.42 -6.63
C ASP A 168 16.04 -3.68 -7.11
N LYS A 169 16.76 -4.81 -7.17
CA LYS A 169 16.20 -6.14 -7.53
C LYS A 169 15.03 -6.57 -6.63
N ILE A 170 14.82 -5.91 -5.48
CA ILE A 170 13.76 -6.22 -4.51
C ILE A 170 12.40 -5.71 -5.00
N GLY A 171 12.32 -4.53 -5.65
CA GLY A 171 11.06 -3.97 -6.14
C GLY A 171 10.55 -4.65 -7.42
N VAL A 172 11.46 -5.09 -8.29
CA VAL A 172 11.15 -5.67 -9.60
C VAL A 172 10.40 -7.01 -9.49
N GLN A 173 10.63 -7.79 -8.43
CA GLN A 173 9.97 -9.11 -8.27
C GLN A 173 8.47 -9.02 -7.97
N THR A 174 8.03 -7.92 -7.36
CA THR A 174 6.61 -7.70 -7.01
C THR A 174 5.90 -6.77 -7.99
N PHE A 175 6.64 -6.06 -8.84
CA PHE A 175 6.08 -5.21 -9.88
C PHE A 175 5.49 -6.04 -11.02
N ARG A 176 4.16 -6.07 -11.14
CA ARG A 176 3.47 -6.83 -12.19
C ARG A 176 3.12 -5.99 -13.42
N LYS A 177 2.36 -4.92 -13.22
CA LYS A 177 1.89 -4.05 -14.33
C LYS A 177 1.97 -2.56 -13.99
N GLY A 178 1.74 -2.19 -12.72
CA GLY A 178 1.75 -0.78 -12.32
C GLY A 178 0.69 0.05 -13.04
N ILE A 179 -0.51 -0.49 -13.20
CA ILE A 179 -1.65 0.18 -13.86
C ILE A 179 -2.84 0.28 -12.91
N ILE A 180 -3.66 1.32 -13.08
CA ILE A 180 -4.89 1.58 -12.31
C ILE A 180 -6.11 0.90 -12.93
N GLY A 181 -7.12 0.64 -12.11
CA GLY A 181 -8.45 0.22 -12.55
C GLY A 181 -8.51 -1.16 -13.20
N GLN A 182 -7.48 -1.99 -13.00
CA GLN A 182 -7.41 -3.29 -13.65
C GLN A 182 -8.43 -4.28 -13.09
N TRP A 183 -8.95 -4.03 -11.89
CA TRP A 183 -10.05 -4.81 -11.35
C TRP A 183 -11.24 -4.93 -12.32
N LYS A 184 -11.48 -3.92 -13.16
CA LYS A 184 -12.56 -3.93 -14.18
C LYS A 184 -12.41 -5.04 -15.22
N GLU A 185 -11.20 -5.54 -15.46
CA GLU A 185 -10.95 -6.66 -16.38
C GLU A 185 -11.27 -8.03 -15.75
N TYR A 186 -11.28 -8.12 -14.41
CA TYR A 186 -11.32 -9.39 -13.68
C TYR A 186 -12.54 -9.56 -12.78
N PHE A 187 -13.14 -8.46 -12.34
CA PHE A 187 -14.35 -8.52 -11.53
C PHE A 187 -15.52 -8.92 -12.41
N THR A 188 -16.26 -9.93 -11.95
CA THR A 188 -17.56 -10.27 -12.48
C THR A 188 -18.62 -9.53 -11.67
N PRO A 189 -19.89 -9.46 -12.12
CA PRO A 189 -20.97 -8.92 -11.31
C PRO A 189 -21.12 -9.61 -9.95
N GLN A 190 -20.72 -10.88 -9.84
CA GLN A 190 -20.67 -11.60 -8.57
C GLN A 190 -19.54 -11.09 -7.68
N HIS A 191 -18.34 -10.87 -8.21
CA HIS A 191 -17.23 -10.31 -7.45
C HIS A 191 -17.55 -8.92 -6.91
N GLU A 192 -18.16 -8.05 -7.73
CA GLU A 192 -18.59 -6.71 -7.29
C GLU A 192 -19.61 -6.79 -6.16
N ARG A 193 -20.63 -7.66 -6.27
CA ARG A 193 -21.59 -7.87 -5.18
C ARG A 193 -20.91 -8.34 -3.90
N LEU A 194 -20.04 -9.35 -3.99
CA LEU A 194 -19.31 -9.86 -2.82
C LEU A 194 -18.41 -8.79 -2.19
N PHE A 195 -17.73 -8.00 -3.03
CA PHE A 195 -16.85 -6.93 -2.59
C PHE A 195 -17.64 -5.82 -1.90
N ASN A 196 -18.68 -5.30 -2.54
CA ASN A 196 -19.48 -4.19 -2.02
C ASN A 196 -20.21 -4.59 -0.72
N ASN A 197 -20.72 -5.82 -0.64
CA ASN A 197 -21.34 -6.31 0.59
C ASN A 197 -20.42 -6.26 1.81
N LYS A 198 -19.09 -6.31 1.61
CA LYS A 198 -18.10 -6.35 2.69
C LYS A 198 -17.31 -5.06 2.86
N PHE A 199 -16.98 -4.39 1.76
CA PHE A 199 -15.99 -3.32 1.72
C PHE A 199 -16.49 -2.01 1.11
N TYR A 200 -17.79 -1.88 0.81
CA TYR A 200 -18.34 -0.61 0.31
C TYR A 200 -18.04 0.59 1.22
N PRO A 201 -18.13 0.50 2.57
CA PRO A 201 -17.77 1.63 3.43
C PRO A 201 -16.32 2.10 3.27
N ILE A 202 -15.40 1.19 2.93
CA ILE A 202 -14.01 1.54 2.64
C ILE A 202 -13.90 2.26 1.30
N LEU A 203 -14.67 1.83 0.28
CA LEU A 203 -14.72 2.54 -1.00
C LEU A 203 -15.21 3.97 -0.82
N GLU A 204 -16.31 4.19 -0.10
CA GLU A 204 -16.81 5.53 0.18
C GLU A 204 -15.78 6.39 0.90
N ARG A 205 -15.23 5.87 1.99
CA ARG A 205 -14.29 6.62 2.84
C ARG A 205 -13.00 6.97 2.12
N TRP A 206 -12.51 6.12 1.23
CA TRP A 206 -11.27 6.36 0.49
C TRP A 206 -11.48 7.13 -0.83
N GLY A 207 -12.74 7.38 -1.20
CA GLY A 207 -13.13 8.08 -2.42
C GLY A 207 -13.02 7.23 -3.68
N TYR A 208 -13.46 5.97 -3.61
CA TYR A 208 -13.51 4.98 -4.71
C TYR A 208 -14.91 4.37 -4.90
N ALA A 209 -15.97 4.95 -4.34
CA ALA A 209 -17.33 4.42 -4.44
C ALA A 209 -17.98 4.60 -5.82
N ASP A 210 -17.41 5.47 -6.65
CA ASP A 210 -17.82 5.71 -8.04
C ASP A 210 -17.40 4.57 -9.00
#